data_AF-A0A1F9Z948-F1
#
_entry.id   AF-A0A1F9Z948-F1
#
_cell.length_a   1.000
_cell.length_b   1.000
_cell.length_c   1.000
_cell.angle_alpha   90.00
_cell.angle_beta   90.00
_cell.angle_gamma   90.00
#
_symmetry.space_group_name_H-M   'P 1'
#
loop_
_entity.id
_entity.type
_entity.pdbx_description
1 polymer ?
#
loop_
_entity_poly.entity_id
_entity_poly.type
_entity_poly.pdbx_seq_one_letter_code
_entity_poly.pdbx_strand_id
1 'polypeptide(L)'
;MRLGEIVRRAFASDLSLVFRRYFVNTLFDSTFVVLGILAATALAPDADVHFALGALFAACLAIGISTGISVYEAEHTEGEIRMRHLERAMLSPLKDTEVDLAIRASRYAVSFVNFLAPLVVAGITATPILLFRAGVLPNLSTAAWISSLLAMGIIFAAGYFLGSLSGRRPWRKAVRMTAVAALTFAVLLTIERVL
;
A
#
# COMPACT_ATOMS: atom_id res chain seq x y z
N MET A 1 26.05 -7.22 26.71
CA MET A 1 25.21 -6.90 25.54
C MET A 1 25.50 -5.46 25.15
N ARG A 2 25.93 -5.17 23.92
CA ARG A 2 26.32 -3.79 23.54
C ARG A 2 25.05 -2.97 23.35
N LEU A 3 24.98 -1.76 23.93
CA LEU A 3 23.81 -0.87 23.90
C LEU A 3 23.25 -0.68 22.47
N GLY A 4 24.14 -0.57 21.47
CA GLY A 4 23.77 -0.48 20.06
C GLY A 4 23.01 -1.69 19.49
N GLU A 5 23.18 -2.91 20.04
CA GLU A 5 22.39 -4.07 19.62
C GLU A 5 20.94 -3.97 20.11
N ILE A 6 20.72 -3.37 21.27
CA ILE A 6 19.39 -3.17 21.86
C ILE A 6 18.65 -2.10 21.05
N VAL A 7 19.31 -0.98 20.76
CA VAL A 7 18.73 0.10 19.95
C VAL A 7 18.39 -0.39 18.54
N ARG A 8 19.30 -1.15 17.91
CA ARG A 8 19.06 -1.71 16.57
C ARG A 8 17.90 -2.70 16.53
N ARG A 9 17.71 -3.52 17.58
CA ARG A 9 16.56 -4.42 17.70
C ARG A 9 15.26 -3.67 17.95
N ALA A 10 15.29 -2.67 18.82
CA ALA A 10 14.15 -1.80 19.09
C ALA A 10 13.69 -1.10 17.81
N PHE A 11 14.63 -0.50 17.07
CA PHE A 11 14.38 0.10 15.76
C PHE A 11 13.74 -0.86 14.76
N ALA A 12 14.31 -2.05 14.59
CA ALA A 12 13.76 -3.05 13.66
C ALA A 12 12.35 -3.50 14.07
N SER A 13 12.08 -3.60 15.38
CA SER A 13 10.76 -3.97 15.88
C SER A 13 9.71 -2.87 15.63
N ASP A 14 10.05 -1.61 15.90
CA ASP A 14 9.18 -0.45 15.65
C ASP A 14 8.87 -0.33 14.15
N LEU A 15 9.91 -0.38 13.32
CA LEU A 15 9.77 -0.33 11.87
C LEU A 15 8.85 -1.44 11.36
N SER A 16 8.99 -2.67 11.87
CA SER A 16 8.15 -3.79 11.46
C SER A 16 6.66 -3.61 11.84
N LEU A 17 6.40 -3.00 12.98
CA LEU A 17 5.04 -2.81 13.50
C LEU A 17 4.33 -1.70 12.73
N VAL A 18 5.03 -0.58 12.53
CA VAL A 18 4.55 0.57 11.78
C VAL A 18 4.38 0.22 10.29
N PHE A 19 5.33 -0.53 9.71
CA PHE A 19 5.22 -1.09 8.36
C PHE A 19 3.95 -1.92 8.21
N ARG A 20 3.70 -2.88 9.10
CA ARG A 20 2.48 -3.71 9.05
C ARG A 20 1.19 -2.89 9.11
N ARG A 21 1.20 -1.79 9.86
CA ARG A 21 0.01 -0.95 10.08
C ARG A 21 -0.30 -0.09 8.85
N TYR A 22 0.66 0.66 8.35
CA TYR A 22 0.42 1.63 7.28
C TYR A 22 0.58 1.01 5.89
N PHE A 23 1.64 0.23 5.64
CA PHE A 23 1.94 -0.28 4.29
C PHE A 23 0.82 -1.17 3.78
N VAL A 24 0.32 -2.09 4.61
CA VAL A 24 -0.77 -2.97 4.21
C VAL A 24 -2.05 -2.18 3.99
N ASN A 25 -2.36 -1.19 4.83
CA ASN A 25 -3.52 -0.34 4.61
C ASN A 25 -3.43 0.41 3.27
N THR A 26 -2.30 1.08 3.02
CA THR A 26 -2.06 1.84 1.80
C THR A 26 -2.08 0.98 0.54
N LEU A 27 -1.50 -0.23 0.59
CA LEU A 27 -1.60 -1.20 -0.52
C LEU A 27 -3.05 -1.60 -0.79
N PHE A 28 -3.82 -1.87 0.26
CA PHE A 28 -5.23 -2.24 0.11
C PHE A 28 -6.04 -1.11 -0.52
N ASP A 29 -5.93 0.09 0.03
CA ASP A 29 -6.68 1.27 -0.44
C ASP A 29 -6.37 1.59 -1.90
N SER A 30 -5.08 1.63 -2.25
CA SER A 30 -4.66 1.87 -3.65
C SER A 30 -5.13 0.77 -4.60
N THR A 31 -5.10 -0.50 -4.18
CA THR A 31 -5.55 -1.60 -5.04
C THR A 31 -7.05 -1.56 -5.29
N PHE A 32 -7.86 -1.18 -4.29
CA PHE A 32 -9.31 -1.02 -4.48
C PHE A 32 -9.67 0.14 -5.40
N VAL A 33 -8.96 1.27 -5.31
CA VAL A 33 -9.14 2.38 -6.24
C VAL A 33 -8.79 1.96 -7.67
N VAL A 34 -7.68 1.24 -7.85
CA VAL A 34 -7.29 0.71 -9.16
C VAL A 34 -8.33 -0.29 -9.68
N LEU A 35 -8.87 -1.17 -8.85
CA LEU A 35 -9.96 -2.09 -9.26
C LEU A 35 -11.19 -1.33 -9.79
N GLY A 36 -11.52 -0.16 -9.24
CA GLY A 36 -12.58 0.72 -9.76
C GLY A 36 -12.27 1.22 -11.17
N ILE A 37 -11.07 1.75 -11.38
CA ILE A 37 -10.64 2.24 -12.70
C ILE A 37 -10.63 1.10 -13.73
N LEU A 38 -10.18 -0.09 -13.33
CA LEU A 38 -10.14 -1.27 -14.18
C LEU A 38 -11.54 -1.82 -14.48
N ALA A 39 -12.48 -1.77 -13.53
CA ALA A 39 -13.88 -2.15 -13.75
C ALA A 39 -14.52 -1.27 -14.83
N ALA A 40 -14.34 0.05 -14.73
CA ALA A 40 -14.81 1.01 -15.73
C ALA A 40 -14.18 0.73 -17.11
N THR A 41 -12.86 0.57 -17.15
CA THR A 41 -12.12 0.27 -18.39
C THR A 41 -12.53 -1.06 -19.02
N ALA A 42 -12.92 -2.05 -18.21
CA ALA A 42 -13.30 -3.38 -18.69
C ALA A 42 -14.68 -3.44 -19.35
N LEU A 43 -15.60 -2.55 -18.96
CA LEU A 43 -16.99 -2.53 -19.44
C LEU A 43 -17.27 -1.41 -20.45
N ALA A 44 -16.48 -0.33 -20.45
CA ALA A 44 -16.66 0.77 -21.37
C ALA A 44 -16.41 0.33 -22.84
N PRO A 45 -17.38 0.50 -23.76
CA PRO A 45 -17.26 0.08 -25.17
C PRO A 45 -16.13 0.80 -25.91
N ASP A 46 -15.95 2.10 -25.65
CA ASP A 46 -14.99 2.98 -26.30
C ASP A 46 -13.95 3.52 -25.28
N ALA A 47 -13.44 2.64 -24.42
CA ALA A 47 -12.47 3.03 -23.40
C ALA A 47 -11.18 3.57 -24.03
N ASP A 48 -10.74 4.76 -23.60
CA ASP A 48 -9.45 5.33 -24.02
C ASP A 48 -8.30 4.80 -23.15
N VAL A 49 -7.33 4.15 -23.80
CA VAL A 49 -6.12 3.63 -23.15
C VAL A 49 -5.29 4.72 -22.45
N HIS A 50 -5.23 5.93 -23.01
CA HIS A 50 -4.50 7.07 -22.43
C HIS A 50 -5.20 7.55 -21.17
N PHE A 51 -6.53 7.60 -21.19
CA PHE A 51 -7.31 7.94 -20.01
C PHE A 51 -7.16 6.87 -18.93
N ALA A 52 -7.27 5.59 -19.27
CA ALA A 52 -7.13 4.49 -18.30
C ALA A 52 -5.75 4.50 -17.60
N LEU A 53 -4.66 4.62 -18.36
CA LEU A 53 -3.31 4.72 -17.81
C LEU A 53 -3.14 6.03 -17.02
N GLY A 54 -3.61 7.15 -17.56
CA GLY A 54 -3.55 8.45 -16.91
C GLY A 54 -4.25 8.46 -15.56
N ALA A 55 -5.47 7.92 -15.49
CA ALA A 55 -6.26 7.81 -14.27
C ALA A 55 -5.56 6.90 -13.25
N LEU A 56 -5.04 5.75 -13.68
CA LEU A 56 -4.35 4.79 -12.81
C LEU A 56 -3.09 5.41 -12.20
N PHE A 57 -2.23 6.03 -13.01
CA PHE A 57 -1.01 6.68 -12.50
C PHE A 57 -1.33 7.91 -11.65
N ALA A 58 -2.29 8.75 -12.07
CA ALA A 58 -2.68 9.94 -11.31
C ALA A 58 -3.26 9.56 -9.94
N ALA A 59 -4.16 8.58 -9.89
CA ALA A 59 -4.76 8.10 -8.65
C ALA A 59 -3.69 7.52 -7.71
N CYS A 60 -2.83 6.63 -8.20
CA CYS A 60 -1.79 6.04 -7.37
C CYS A 60 -0.74 7.06 -6.92
N LEU A 61 -0.37 8.03 -7.76
CA LEU A 61 0.54 9.11 -7.36
C LEU A 61 -0.10 10.00 -6.29
N ALA A 62 -1.35 10.40 -6.47
CA ALA A 62 -2.09 11.21 -5.50
C ALA A 62 -2.22 10.48 -4.14
N ILE A 63 -2.59 9.19 -4.16
CA ILE A 63 -2.65 8.34 -2.97
C ILE A 63 -1.26 8.20 -2.35
N GLY A 64 -0.22 7.97 -3.15
CA GLY A 64 1.16 7.83 -2.68
C GLY A 64 1.64 9.09 -1.96
N ILE A 65 1.48 10.27 -2.57
CA ILE A 65 1.87 11.54 -1.95
C ILE A 65 1.05 11.79 -0.67
N SER A 66 -0.27 11.63 -0.73
CA SER A 66 -1.17 11.85 0.40
C SER A 66 -0.86 10.93 1.58
N THR A 67 -0.64 9.64 1.33
CA THR A 67 -0.29 8.66 2.36
C THR A 67 1.13 8.83 2.87
N GLY A 68 2.09 9.14 2.00
CA GLY A 68 3.48 9.41 2.39
C GLY A 68 3.57 10.58 3.38
N ILE A 69 2.94 11.71 3.07
CA ILE A 69 2.95 12.90 3.93
C ILE A 69 2.15 12.66 5.21
N SER A 70 0.94 12.10 5.11
CA SER A 70 0.10 11.86 6.30
C SER A 70 0.75 10.89 7.30
N VAL A 71 1.41 9.84 6.80
CA VAL A 71 2.17 8.91 7.65
C VAL A 71 3.41 9.57 8.24
N TYR A 72 4.11 10.43 7.48
CA TYR A 72 5.25 11.19 8.01
C TYR A 72 4.85 12.09 9.18
N GLU A 73 3.78 12.88 9.03
CA GLU A 73 3.30 13.80 10.07
C GLU A 73 2.76 13.05 11.30
N ALA A 74 2.08 11.92 11.08
CA ALA A 74 1.60 11.07 12.16
C ALA A 74 2.76 10.48 12.98
N GLU A 75 3.75 9.88 12.31
CA GLU A 75 4.94 9.31 12.97
C GLU A 75 5.87 10.40 13.54
N HIS A 76 5.83 11.61 12.99
CA HIS A 76 6.50 12.76 13.59
C HIS A 76 5.92 13.10 14.94
N THR A 77 4.61 13.28 15.00
CA THR A 77 3.89 13.62 16.22
C THR A 77 4.05 12.52 17.26
N GLU A 78 3.85 11.26 16.86
CA GLU A 78 3.98 10.11 17.75
C GLU A 78 5.42 9.94 18.26
N GLY A 79 6.41 10.18 17.40
CA GLY A 79 7.82 10.18 17.77
C GLY A 79 8.15 11.24 18.82
N GLU A 80 7.61 12.46 18.70
CA GLU A 80 7.81 13.50 19.72
C GLU A 80 7.14 13.17 21.05
N ILE A 81 5.93 12.62 21.02
CA ILE A 81 5.22 12.19 22.23
C ILE A 81 6.03 11.11 22.94
N ARG A 82 6.58 10.15 22.18
CA ARG A 82 7.42 9.07 22.72
C ARG A 82 8.72 9.59 23.31
N MET A 83 9.40 10.52 22.63
CA MET A 83 10.61 11.16 23.13
C MET A 83 10.36 11.92 24.43
N ARG A 84 9.30 12.75 24.49
CA ARG A 84 8.94 13.50 25.70
C ARG A 84 8.65 12.59 26.90
N HIS A 85 8.01 11.44 26.69
CA HIS A 85 7.79 10.47 27.76
C HIS A 85 9.09 9.82 28.24
N LEU A 86 9.99 9.45 27.33
CA LEU A 86 11.28 8.86 27.67
C LEU A 86 12.19 9.84 28.43
N GLU A 87 12.28 11.09 27.98
CA GLU A 87 13.09 12.13 28.64
C GLU A 87 12.62 12.40 30.07
N ARG A 88 11.30 12.46 30.30
CA ARG A 88 10.74 12.60 31.65
C ARG A 88 11.05 11.41 32.54
N ALA A 89 10.93 10.18 32.01
CA ALA A 89 11.22 8.97 32.77
C ALA A 89 12.71 8.84 33.12
N MET A 90 13.60 9.33 32.25
CA MET A 90 15.04 9.31 32.46
C MET A 90 15.59 10.54 33.17
N LEU A 91 14.77 11.58 33.38
CA LEU A 91 15.17 12.89 33.92
C LEU A 91 16.38 13.48 33.17
N SER A 92 16.51 13.18 31.88
CA SER A 92 17.66 13.54 31.05
C SER A 92 17.20 13.78 29.62
N PRO A 93 17.74 14.81 28.93
CA PRO A 93 17.47 15.00 27.52
C PRO A 93 18.03 13.84 26.69
N LEU A 94 17.29 13.42 25.67
CA LEU A 94 17.65 12.34 24.76
C LEU A 94 17.89 12.84 23.33
N LYS A 95 17.93 14.16 23.14
CA LYS A 95 18.26 14.78 21.87
C LYS A 95 19.64 14.31 21.35
N ASP A 96 19.71 14.02 20.06
CA ASP A 96 20.92 13.55 19.36
C ASP A 96 21.51 12.24 19.91
N THR A 97 20.71 11.48 20.67
CA THR A 97 21.06 10.12 21.07
C THR A 97 20.76 9.11 19.96
N GLU A 98 21.29 7.89 20.08
CA GLU A 98 20.97 6.78 19.16
C GLU A 98 19.46 6.50 19.10
N VAL A 99 18.72 6.75 20.18
CA VAL A 99 17.27 6.55 20.26
C VAL A 99 16.53 7.58 19.39
N ASP A 100 16.91 8.84 19.50
CA ASP A 100 16.35 9.96 18.74
C ASP A 100 16.61 9.80 17.23
N LEU A 101 17.84 9.40 16.87
CA LEU A 101 18.21 9.05 15.49
C LEU A 101 17.40 7.85 14.96
N ALA A 102 17.21 6.80 15.77
CA ALA A 102 16.42 5.64 15.38
C ALA A 102 14.96 6.00 15.11
N ILE A 103 14.33 6.82 15.95
CA ILE A 103 12.95 7.27 15.75
C ILE A 103 12.82 8.07 14.46
N ARG A 104 13.74 9.03 14.21
CA ARG A 104 13.76 9.81 12.96
C ARG A 104 13.94 8.93 11.73
N ALA A 105 14.88 8.00 11.76
CA ALA A 105 15.11 7.10 10.64
C ALA A 105 13.89 6.22 10.32
N SER A 106 13.18 5.75 11.36
CA SER A 106 11.99 4.89 11.21
C SER A 106 10.88 5.66 10.50
N ARG A 107 10.63 6.90 10.93
CA ARG A 107 9.67 7.82 10.32
C ARG A 107 9.90 7.98 8.81
N TYR A 108 11.13 8.31 8.40
CA TYR A 108 11.46 8.48 6.99
C TYR A 108 11.29 7.18 6.20
N ALA A 109 11.77 6.06 6.74
CA ALA A 109 11.66 4.76 6.09
C ALA A 109 10.20 4.34 5.87
N VAL A 110 9.35 4.49 6.90
CA VAL A 110 7.92 4.15 6.83
C VAL A 110 7.18 5.05 5.85
N SER A 111 7.38 6.37 5.92
CA SER A 111 6.73 7.31 5.01
C SER A 111 7.09 7.01 3.55
N PHE A 112 8.37 6.78 3.27
CA PHE A 112 8.85 6.46 1.92
C PHE A 112 8.26 5.16 1.38
N VAL A 113 8.22 4.11 2.21
CA VAL A 113 7.59 2.83 1.85
C VAL A 113 6.10 2.99 1.54
N ASN A 114 5.37 3.80 2.32
CA ASN A 114 3.96 4.06 2.09
C ASN A 114 3.72 4.86 0.81
N PHE A 115 4.56 5.87 0.53
CA PHE A 115 4.54 6.59 -0.73
C PHE A 115 4.74 5.65 -1.94
N LEU A 116 5.66 4.69 -1.82
CA LEU A 116 6.01 3.79 -2.92
C LEU A 116 4.96 2.69 -3.15
N ALA A 117 4.19 2.31 -2.13
CA ALA A 117 3.25 1.19 -2.21
C ALA A 117 2.23 1.34 -3.35
N PRO A 118 1.50 2.47 -3.48
CA PRO A 118 0.56 2.69 -4.57
C PRO A 118 1.23 2.71 -5.95
N LEU A 119 2.47 3.20 -6.04
CA LEU A 119 3.23 3.23 -7.29
C LEU A 119 3.61 1.82 -7.75
N VAL A 120 3.91 0.92 -6.82
CA VAL A 120 4.13 -0.50 -7.13
C VAL A 120 2.83 -1.14 -7.62
N VAL A 121 1.70 -0.86 -6.97
CA VAL A 121 0.37 -1.33 -7.42
C VAL A 121 0.12 -0.83 -8.84
N ALA A 122 0.34 0.45 -9.11
CA ALA A 122 0.21 1.03 -10.45
C ALA A 122 1.11 0.33 -11.46
N GLY A 123 2.39 0.15 -11.13
CA GLY A 123 3.36 -0.50 -12.02
C GLY A 123 2.95 -1.92 -12.42
N ILE A 124 2.49 -2.72 -11.46
CA ILE A 124 2.06 -4.11 -11.71
C ILE A 124 0.76 -4.14 -12.53
N THR A 125 -0.22 -3.35 -12.12
CA THR A 125 -1.56 -3.36 -12.76
C THR A 125 -1.61 -2.64 -14.10
N ALA A 126 -0.69 -1.71 -14.37
CA ALA A 126 -0.55 -1.09 -15.68
C ALA A 126 0.08 -2.04 -16.72
N THR A 127 0.79 -3.11 -16.30
CA THR A 127 1.50 -3.99 -17.25
C THR A 127 0.62 -4.56 -18.36
N PRO A 128 -0.60 -5.09 -18.12
CA PRO A 128 -1.41 -5.65 -19.21
C PRO A 128 -1.96 -4.55 -20.13
N ILE A 129 -2.26 -3.37 -19.60
CA ILE A 129 -2.72 -2.22 -20.40
C ILE A 129 -1.58 -1.72 -21.31
N LEU A 130 -0.34 -1.70 -20.80
CA LEU A 130 0.84 -1.39 -21.61
C LEU A 130 1.10 -2.46 -22.69
N LEU A 131 0.84 -3.74 -22.40
CA LEU A 131 0.94 -4.82 -23.39
C LEU A 131 -0.11 -4.67 -24.51
N PHE A 132 -1.32 -4.21 -24.20
CA PHE A 132 -2.30 -3.81 -25.21
C PHE A 132 -1.77 -2.66 -26.07
N ARG A 133 -1.21 -1.61 -25.46
CA ARG A 133 -0.61 -0.48 -26.20
C ARG A 133 0.55 -0.91 -27.11
N ALA A 134 1.29 -1.94 -26.73
CA ALA A 134 2.37 -2.52 -27.54
C ALA A 134 1.87 -3.47 -28.65
N GLY A 135 0.56 -3.69 -28.78
CA GLY A 135 -0.03 -4.57 -29.78
C GLY A 135 0.04 -6.07 -29.47
N VAL A 136 0.43 -6.45 -28.24
CA VAL A 136 0.52 -7.86 -27.81
C VAL A 136 -0.87 -8.41 -27.47
N LEU A 137 -1.72 -7.59 -26.84
CA LEU A 137 -3.10 -7.94 -26.53
C LEU A 137 -4.04 -7.30 -27.56
N PRO A 138 -5.03 -8.03 -28.09
CA PRO A 138 -5.90 -7.51 -29.15
C PRO A 138 -6.98 -6.54 -28.62
N ASN A 139 -7.40 -6.68 -27.37
CA ASN A 139 -8.55 -5.96 -26.81
C ASN A 139 -8.19 -5.29 -25.47
N LEU A 140 -8.56 -4.02 -25.31
CA LEU A 140 -8.36 -3.25 -24.08
C LEU A 140 -9.16 -3.84 -22.91
N SER A 141 -10.39 -4.30 -23.16
CA SER A 141 -11.22 -4.94 -22.13
C SER A 141 -10.54 -6.19 -21.57
N THR A 142 -9.92 -7.02 -22.41
CA THR A 142 -9.16 -8.21 -21.96
C THR A 142 -7.96 -7.81 -21.11
N ALA A 143 -7.24 -6.74 -21.49
CA ALA A 143 -6.16 -6.20 -20.68
C ALA A 143 -6.65 -5.71 -19.32
N ALA A 144 -7.80 -5.04 -19.24
CA ALA A 144 -8.40 -4.59 -17.99
C ALA A 144 -8.82 -5.76 -17.07
N TRP A 145 -9.38 -6.84 -17.64
CA TRP A 145 -9.68 -8.06 -16.89
C TRP A 145 -8.43 -8.73 -16.32
N ILE A 146 -7.36 -8.87 -17.12
CA ILE A 146 -6.08 -9.41 -16.65
C ILE A 146 -5.49 -8.52 -15.54
N SER A 147 -5.53 -7.20 -15.73
CA SER A 147 -5.07 -6.23 -14.72
C SER A 147 -5.86 -6.35 -13.42
N SER A 148 -7.17 -6.60 -13.49
CA SER A 148 -8.04 -6.78 -12.33
C SER A 148 -7.69 -8.07 -11.58
N LEU A 149 -7.37 -9.15 -12.30
CA LEU A 149 -6.85 -10.38 -11.70
C LEU A 149 -5.50 -10.17 -11.02
N LEU A 150 -4.60 -9.37 -11.60
CA LEU A 150 -3.34 -9.00 -10.96
C LEU A 150 -3.58 -8.20 -9.67
N ALA A 151 -4.50 -7.23 -9.69
CA ALA A 151 -4.89 -6.47 -8.51
C ALA A 151 -5.45 -7.38 -7.40
N MET A 152 -6.30 -8.36 -7.74
CA MET A 152 -6.74 -9.39 -6.80
C MET A 152 -5.57 -10.23 -6.27
N GLY A 153 -4.58 -10.54 -7.12
CA GLY A 153 -3.35 -11.21 -6.73
C GLY A 153 -2.52 -10.41 -5.71
N ILE A 154 -2.44 -9.08 -5.88
CA ILE A 154 -1.79 -8.18 -4.91
C ILE A 154 -2.51 -8.26 -3.55
N ILE A 155 -3.84 -8.18 -3.54
CA ILE A 155 -4.65 -8.31 -2.31
C ILE A 155 -4.45 -9.68 -1.66
N PHE A 156 -4.42 -10.74 -2.47
CA PHE A 156 -4.18 -12.10 -1.98
C PHE A 156 -2.80 -12.20 -1.32
N ALA A 157 -1.75 -11.70 -1.99
CA ALA A 157 -0.38 -11.70 -1.48
C ALA A 157 -0.25 -10.88 -0.20
N ALA A 158 -0.84 -9.68 -0.15
CA ALA A 158 -0.87 -8.83 1.03
C ALA A 158 -1.61 -9.49 2.20
N GLY A 159 -2.75 -10.14 1.91
CA GLY A 159 -3.53 -10.88 2.91
C GLY A 159 -2.80 -12.11 3.45
N TYR A 160 -2.07 -12.83 2.58
CA TYR A 160 -1.22 -13.95 2.97
C TYR A 160 -0.08 -13.48 3.86
N PHE A 161 0.63 -12.43 3.45
CA PHE A 161 1.73 -11.82 4.21
C PHE A 161 1.26 -11.34 5.58
N LEU A 162 0.15 -10.60 5.66
CA LEU A 162 -0.40 -10.17 6.95
C LEU A 162 -0.95 -11.35 7.78
N GLY A 163 -1.22 -12.49 7.15
CA GLY A 163 -1.64 -13.73 7.79
C GLY A 163 -0.47 -14.44 8.47
N SER A 164 0.63 -14.63 7.73
CA SER A 164 1.83 -15.35 8.21
C SER A 164 2.45 -14.66 9.41
N LEU A 165 2.47 -13.34 9.35
CA LEU A 165 2.88 -12.41 10.39
C LEU A 165 2.07 -12.49 11.70
N SER A 166 0.82 -12.96 11.64
CA SER A 166 -0.09 -13.01 12.79
C SER A 166 -0.12 -14.37 13.51
N GLY A 167 0.67 -15.35 13.07
CA GLY A 167 0.65 -16.71 13.62
C GLY A 167 -0.66 -17.48 13.38
N ARG A 168 -1.59 -16.91 12.60
CA ARG A 168 -2.88 -17.52 12.22
C ARG A 168 -2.78 -18.14 10.84
N ARG A 169 -3.72 -19.03 10.49
CA ARG A 169 -3.84 -19.69 9.16
C ARG A 169 -3.77 -18.64 8.02
N PRO A 170 -2.62 -18.43 7.36
CA PRO A 170 -2.40 -17.29 6.45
C PRO A 170 -3.32 -17.36 5.23
N TRP A 171 -3.52 -18.59 4.74
CA TRP A 171 -4.46 -18.93 3.68
C TRP A 171 -5.88 -18.43 3.93
N ARG A 172 -6.41 -18.61 5.15
CA ARG A 172 -7.79 -18.18 5.47
C ARG A 172 -7.93 -16.67 5.38
N LYS A 173 -6.88 -15.92 5.73
CA LYS A 173 -6.88 -14.46 5.66
C LYS A 173 -6.77 -13.97 4.22
N ALA A 174 -5.85 -14.54 3.44
CA ALA A 174 -5.70 -14.25 2.02
C ALA A 174 -7.00 -14.49 1.24
N VAL A 175 -7.62 -15.65 1.42
CA VAL A 175 -8.90 -16.00 0.78
C VAL A 175 -10.00 -15.04 1.21
N ARG A 176 -10.14 -14.74 2.52
CA ARG A 176 -11.15 -13.80 3.00
C ARG A 176 -10.98 -12.40 2.39
N MET A 177 -9.76 -11.89 2.32
CA MET A 177 -9.50 -10.55 1.78
C MET A 177 -9.72 -10.52 0.26
N THR A 178 -9.35 -11.57 -0.45
CA THR A 178 -9.60 -11.70 -1.89
C THR A 178 -11.10 -11.85 -2.19
N ALA A 179 -11.84 -12.56 -1.34
CA ALA A 179 -13.30 -12.66 -1.47
C ALA A 179 -13.97 -11.28 -1.31
N VAL A 180 -13.50 -10.45 -0.36
CA VAL A 180 -13.95 -9.06 -0.25
C VAL A 180 -13.59 -8.27 -1.51
N ALA A 181 -12.37 -8.43 -2.04
CA ALA A 181 -11.96 -7.78 -3.28
C ALA A 181 -12.85 -8.15 -4.47
N ALA A 182 -13.16 -9.44 -4.63
CA ALA A 182 -14.05 -9.93 -5.66
C ALA A 182 -15.48 -9.40 -5.50
N LEU A 183 -15.98 -9.32 -4.27
CA LEU A 183 -17.29 -8.74 -3.99
C LEU A 183 -17.31 -7.25 -4.34
N THR A 184 -16.33 -6.48 -3.91
CA THR A 184 -16.23 -5.05 -4.23
C THR A 184 -16.12 -4.83 -5.74
N PHE A 185 -15.29 -5.62 -6.42
CA PHE A 185 -15.16 -5.55 -7.87
C PHE A 185 -16.47 -5.90 -8.58
N ALA A 186 -17.20 -6.92 -8.12
CA ALA A 186 -18.52 -7.24 -8.66
C ALA A 186 -19.52 -6.08 -8.47
N VAL A 187 -19.51 -5.42 -7.30
CA VAL A 187 -20.32 -4.23 -7.05
C VAL A 187 -19.93 -3.08 -8.00
N LEU A 188 -18.63 -2.82 -8.17
CA LEU A 188 -18.14 -1.78 -9.10
C LEU A 188 -18.59 -2.06 -10.54
N LEU A 189 -18.53 -3.31 -11.00
CA LEU A 189 -19.04 -3.72 -12.30
C LEU A 189 -20.56 -3.51 -12.41
N THR A 190 -21.34 -3.74 -11.34
CA THR A 190 -22.78 -3.47 -11.38
C THR A 190 -23.11 -1.98 -11.45
N ILE A 191 -22.34 -1.13 -10.76
CA ILE A 191 -22.50 0.32 -10.82
C ILE A 191 -22.21 0.81 -12.24
N GLU A 192 -21.11 0.36 -12.83
CA GLU A 192 -20.72 0.76 -14.19
C GLU A 192 -21.73 0.30 -15.26
N ARG A 193 -22.40 -0.83 -15.05
CA ARG A 193 -23.46 -1.28 -15.98
C ARG A 193 -24.74 -0.44 -15.91
N VAL A 194 -24.94 0.30 -14.83
CA VAL A 194 -26.14 1.12 -14.59
C VAL A 194 -25.92 2.56 -15.05
N LEU A 195 -24.68 3.05 -15.02
CA LEU A 195 -24.27 4.32 -15.60
C LEU A 195 -24.25 4.25 -17.14
#